data_AF-A0A950BB96-F1
#
_entry.id   AF-A0A950BB96-F1
#
_cell.length_a   1.000
_cell.length_b   1.000
_cell.length_c   1.000
_cell.angle_alpha   90.00
_cell.angle_beta   90.00
_cell.angle_gamma   90.00
#
_symmetry.space_group_name_H-M   'P 1'
#
loop_
_entity.id
_entity.type
_entity.pdbx_description
1 polymer ?
#
loop_
_entity_poly.entity_id
_entity_poly.type
_entity_poly.pdbx_seq_one_letter_code
_entity_poly.pdbx_strand_id
1 'polypeptide(L)'
;MIDRDERRLSELIHEMRNQLAVAKANLEAFIDGKLPPTAARLESIVQTLRHLEELVKDLRVLHPALSAGQPALATNLTEINVCDLLRREFSSLEGAAAEKGVTLSVFRCPHPNAVCQRFYGDPTR
;
A
#
# COMPACT_ATOMS: atom_id res chain seq x y z
N MET A 1 16.37 29.44 -5.41
CA MET A 1 16.13 28.03 -5.77
C MET A 1 14.79 27.48 -5.23
N ILE A 2 14.02 28.26 -4.45
CA ILE A 2 12.76 27.82 -3.78
C ILE A 2 11.52 27.88 -4.72
N ASP A 3 11.47 28.80 -5.70
CA ASP A 3 10.31 29.04 -6.58
C ASP A 3 9.97 27.89 -7.56
N ARG A 4 10.97 27.06 -7.93
CA ARG A 4 10.78 25.96 -8.89
C ARG A 4 10.01 24.78 -8.26
N ASP A 5 10.23 24.52 -6.98
CA ASP A 5 9.61 23.39 -6.28
C ASP A 5 8.14 23.70 -5.97
N GLU A 6 7.82 24.94 -5.62
CA GLU A 6 6.43 25.38 -5.40
C GLU A 6 5.58 25.33 -6.69
N ARG A 7 6.14 25.69 -7.86
CA ARG A 7 5.42 25.58 -9.14
C ARG A 7 5.14 24.13 -9.52
N ARG A 8 6.14 23.25 -9.40
CA ARG A 8 5.98 21.81 -9.66
C ARG A 8 4.96 21.18 -8.72
N LEU A 9 4.97 21.58 -7.46
CA LEU A 9 3.98 21.15 -6.47
C LEU A 9 2.56 21.55 -6.89
N SER A 10 2.38 22.81 -7.30
CA SER A 10 1.10 23.31 -7.79
C SER A 10 0.59 22.51 -8.99
N GLU A 11 1.45 22.27 -9.99
CA GLU A 11 1.14 21.47 -11.18
C GLU A 11 0.70 20.04 -10.82
N LEU A 12 1.41 19.38 -9.90
CA LEU A 12 1.05 18.04 -9.43
C LEU A 12 -0.29 18.02 -8.69
N ILE A 13 -0.54 18.99 -7.82
CA ILE A 13 -1.83 19.11 -7.10
C ILE A 13 -2.97 19.35 -8.10
N HIS A 14 -2.75 20.18 -9.12
CA HIS A 14 -3.74 20.44 -10.16
C HIS A 14 -4.06 19.18 -10.97
N GLU A 15 -3.05 18.40 -11.37
CA GLU A 15 -3.24 17.16 -12.12
C GLU A 15 -3.99 16.11 -11.28
N MET A 16 -3.63 15.94 -10.00
CA MET A 16 -4.34 15.04 -9.09
C MET A 16 -5.83 15.39 -8.95
N ARG A 17 -6.15 16.68 -8.80
CA ARG A 17 -7.54 17.15 -8.70
C ARG A 17 -8.33 16.84 -9.97
N ASN A 18 -7.70 17.02 -11.12
CA ASN A 18 -8.32 16.74 -12.42
C ASN A 18 -8.61 15.25 -12.58
N GLN A 19 -7.61 14.39 -12.33
CA GLN A 19 -7.73 12.93 -12.41
C GLN A 19 -8.83 12.40 -11.48
N LEU A 20 -8.89 12.91 -10.25
CA LEU A 20 -9.92 12.53 -9.28
C LEU A 20 -11.32 12.95 -9.73
N ALA A 21 -11.47 14.19 -10.24
CA ALA A 21 -12.75 14.69 -10.72
C ALA A 21 -13.29 13.85 -11.89
N VAL A 22 -12.41 13.48 -12.83
CA VAL A 22 -12.77 12.62 -13.97
C VAL A 22 -13.18 11.22 -13.51
N ALA A 23 -12.40 10.60 -12.62
CA ALA A 23 -12.73 9.28 -12.09
C ALA A 23 -14.08 9.30 -11.35
N LYS A 24 -14.32 10.32 -10.52
CA LYS A 24 -15.58 10.50 -9.79
C LYS A 24 -16.76 10.70 -10.75
N ALA A 25 -16.65 11.58 -11.73
CA ALA A 25 -17.73 11.82 -12.70
C ALA A 25 -18.10 10.56 -13.49
N ASN A 26 -17.10 9.74 -13.84
CA ASN A 26 -17.35 8.46 -14.51
C ASN A 26 -18.09 7.47 -13.60
N LEU A 27 -17.68 7.36 -12.33
CA LEU A 27 -18.36 6.51 -11.34
C LEU A 27 -19.80 6.99 -11.07
N GLU A 28 -20.01 8.29 -10.91
CA GLU A 28 -21.35 8.89 -10.75
C GLU A 28 -22.23 8.59 -11.96
N ALA A 29 -21.68 8.68 -13.18
CA ALA A 29 -22.43 8.33 -14.38
C ALA A 29 -22.77 6.84 -14.51
N PHE A 30 -21.95 5.94 -13.93
CA PHE A 30 -22.29 4.52 -13.84
C PHE A 30 -23.41 4.27 -12.81
N ILE A 31 -23.33 4.92 -11.64
CA ILE A 31 -24.34 4.82 -10.58
C ILE A 31 -25.68 5.38 -11.06
N ASP A 32 -25.66 6.51 -11.77
CA ASP A 32 -26.84 7.13 -12.39
C ASP A 32 -27.39 6.36 -13.60
N GLY A 33 -26.71 5.29 -14.05
CA GLY A 33 -27.08 4.51 -15.23
C GLY A 33 -26.92 5.24 -16.56
N LYS A 34 -26.30 6.44 -16.56
CA LYS A 34 -26.04 7.25 -17.77
C LYS A 34 -24.93 6.67 -18.64
N LEU A 35 -24.03 5.88 -18.03
CA LEU A 35 -22.94 5.19 -18.72
C LEU A 35 -22.92 3.72 -18.28
N PRO A 36 -22.80 2.76 -19.22
CA PRO A 36 -22.71 1.34 -18.86
C PRO A 36 -21.32 1.04 -18.27
N PRO A 37 -21.22 0.33 -17.13
CA PRO A 37 -19.95 -0.05 -16.51
C PRO A 37 -19.32 -1.26 -17.23
N THR A 38 -18.85 -1.05 -18.46
CA THR A 38 -18.16 -2.09 -19.22
C THR A 38 -16.77 -2.38 -18.63
N ALA A 39 -16.25 -3.58 -18.87
CA ALA A 39 -14.90 -3.96 -18.42
C ALA A 39 -13.84 -2.92 -18.82
N ALA A 40 -13.83 -2.49 -20.09
CA ALA A 40 -12.90 -1.46 -20.58
C ALA A 40 -13.00 -0.12 -19.83
N ARG A 41 -14.22 0.29 -19.44
CA ARG A 41 -14.44 1.54 -18.71
C ARG A 41 -14.02 1.43 -17.25
N LEU A 42 -14.27 0.29 -16.62
CA LEU A 42 -13.80 -0.01 -15.27
C LEU A 42 -12.26 -0.09 -15.23
N GLU A 43 -11.64 -0.77 -16.20
CA GLU A 43 -10.18 -0.81 -16.35
C GLU A 43 -9.60 0.59 -16.53
N SER A 44 -10.22 1.45 -17.35
CA SER A 44 -9.79 2.83 -17.51
C SER A 44 -9.80 3.60 -16.19
N ILE A 45 -10.83 3.42 -15.35
CA ILE A 45 -10.88 4.07 -14.02
C ILE A 45 -9.79 3.52 -13.12
N VAL A 46 -9.57 2.20 -13.10
CA VAL A 46 -8.49 1.58 -12.31
C VAL A 46 -7.13 2.13 -12.73
N GLN A 47 -6.89 2.34 -14.03
CA GLN A 47 -5.64 2.94 -14.51
C GLN A 47 -5.50 4.41 -14.06
N THR A 48 -6.57 5.21 -14.13
CA THR A 48 -6.57 6.58 -13.60
C THR A 48 -6.27 6.61 -12.11
N LEU A 49 -6.86 5.70 -11.33
CA LEU A 49 -6.59 5.61 -9.89
C LEU A 49 -5.16 5.19 -9.59
N ARG A 50 -4.59 4.22 -10.33
CA ARG A 50 -3.17 3.84 -10.21
C ARG A 50 -2.24 4.99 -10.53
N HIS A 51 -2.53 5.76 -11.58
CA HIS A 51 -1.73 6.93 -11.91
C HIS A 51 -1.80 8.01 -10.82
N LEU A 52 -2.98 8.18 -10.21
CA LEU A 52 -3.14 9.07 -9.06
C LEU A 52 -2.31 8.59 -7.85
N GLU A 53 -2.20 7.28 -7.61
CA GLU A 53 -1.30 6.72 -6.58
C GLU A 53 0.18 7.02 -6.85
N GLU A 54 0.62 7.02 -8.11
CA GLU A 54 1.97 7.42 -8.50
C GLU A 54 2.22 8.91 -8.24
N LEU A 55 1.29 9.78 -8.64
CA LEU A 55 1.38 11.23 -8.37
C LEU A 55 1.44 11.53 -6.86
N VAL A 56 0.71 10.78 -6.03
CA VAL A 56 0.78 10.88 -4.56
C VAL A 56 2.17 10.49 -4.04
N LYS A 57 2.82 9.47 -4.62
CA LYS A 57 4.19 9.08 -4.24
C LYS A 57 5.17 10.19 -4.61
N ASP A 58 5.07 10.74 -5.81
CA ASP A 58 5.93 11.83 -6.28
C ASP A 58 5.79 13.09 -5.42
N LEU A 59 4.55 13.42 -5.03
CA LEU A 59 4.26 14.52 -4.11
C LEU A 59 4.98 14.35 -2.76
N ARG A 60 5.00 13.13 -2.20
CA ARG A 60 5.68 12.82 -0.94
C ARG A 60 7.20 12.95 -1.05
N VAL A 61 7.77 12.64 -2.21
CA VAL A 61 9.21 12.80 -2.49
C VAL A 61 9.56 14.29 -2.59
N LEU A 62 8.75 15.07 -3.30
CA LEU A 62 9.03 16.49 -3.56
C LEU A 62 8.78 17.39 -2.35
N HIS A 63 7.84 17.03 -1.47
CA HIS A 63 7.50 17.88 -0.34
C HIS A 63 7.25 17.07 0.96
N PRO A 64 8.33 16.58 1.60
CA PRO A 64 8.22 15.75 2.81
C PRO A 64 7.46 16.44 3.95
N ALA A 65 7.56 17.77 4.06
CA ALA A 65 6.86 18.56 5.08
C ALA A 65 5.35 18.72 4.82
N LEU A 66 4.87 18.55 3.58
CA LEU A 66 3.43 18.47 3.30
C LEU A 66 2.81 17.16 3.83
N SER A 67 3.66 16.17 4.13
CA SER A 67 3.27 14.96 4.87
C SER A 67 3.24 15.19 6.38
N ALA A 68 3.50 16.39 6.91
CA ALA A 68 3.48 16.64 8.36
C ALA A 68 2.06 16.53 9.00
N GLY A 69 1.02 16.26 8.21
CA GLY A 69 -0.36 16.01 8.67
C GLY A 69 -0.90 14.60 8.39
N GLN A 70 -0.13 13.72 7.76
CA GLN A 70 -0.39 12.28 7.74
C GLN A 70 0.84 11.64 8.33
N PRO A 71 0.74 10.86 9.43
CA PRO A 71 1.93 10.33 10.06
C PRO A 71 2.81 9.72 8.97
N ALA A 72 4.04 10.23 8.85
CA ALA A 72 5.11 9.44 8.28
C ALA A 72 4.88 8.04 8.81
N LEU A 73 4.87 7.02 7.95
CA LEU A 73 4.81 5.63 8.39
C LEU A 73 6.04 5.40 9.27
N ALA A 74 5.91 5.82 10.53
CA ALA A 74 6.89 5.71 11.57
C ALA A 74 6.84 4.23 11.84
N THR A 75 7.83 3.54 11.30
CA THR A 75 8.08 2.13 11.59
C THR A 75 7.89 1.96 13.08
N ASN A 76 6.78 1.34 13.48
CA ASN A 76 6.48 1.18 14.89
C ASN A 76 7.30 0.00 15.38
N LEU A 77 8.55 0.28 15.74
CA LEU A 77 9.48 -0.71 16.24
C LEU A 77 8.95 -1.25 17.57
N THR A 78 8.27 -2.39 17.48
CA THR A 78 7.76 -3.13 18.63
C THR A 78 8.47 -4.46 18.75
N GLU A 79 8.48 -5.03 19.94
CA GLU A 79 8.99 -6.38 20.15
C GLU A 79 8.07 -7.38 19.46
N ILE A 80 8.61 -8.11 18.48
CA ILE A 80 7.92 -9.14 17.71
C ILE A 80 8.34 -10.51 18.24
N ASN A 81 7.35 -11.29 18.66
CA ASN A 81 7.52 -12.72 18.85
C ASN A 81 7.52 -13.44 17.50
N VAL A 82 8.70 -13.70 16.96
CA VAL A 82 8.88 -14.36 15.65
C VAL A 82 8.23 -15.75 15.61
N CYS A 83 8.18 -16.47 16.73
CA CYS A 83 7.50 -17.76 16.77
C CYS A 83 5.99 -17.64 16.57
N ASP A 84 5.38 -16.58 17.11
CA ASP A 84 3.95 -16.34 16.94
C ASP A 84 3.64 -15.81 15.54
N LEU A 85 4.51 -14.97 14.98
CA LEU A 85 4.41 -14.50 13.61
C LEU A 85 4.47 -15.66 12.61
N LEU A 86 5.50 -16.51 12.69
CA LEU A 86 5.65 -17.67 11.81
C LEU A 86 4.48 -18.65 11.94
N ARG A 87 3.91 -18.81 13.15
CA ARG A 87 2.73 -19.67 13.34
C ARG A 87 1.51 -19.11 12.60
N ARG A 88 1.26 -17.81 12.68
CA ARG A 88 0.13 -17.17 11.98
C ARG A 88 0.26 -17.29 10.47
N GLU A 89 1.44 -16.98 9.93
CA GLU A 89 1.70 -17.07 8.48
C GLU A 89 1.65 -18.51 7.98
N PHE A 90 2.11 -19.47 8.79
CA PHE A 90 1.96 -20.88 8.44
C PHE A 90 0.50 -21.30 8.36
N SER A 91 -0.31 -20.96 9.37
CA SER A 91 -1.74 -21.30 9.39
C SER A 91 -2.52 -20.63 8.26
N SER A 92 -2.13 -19.43 7.82
CA SER A 92 -2.78 -18.76 6.68
C SER A 92 -2.44 -19.42 5.34
N LEU A 93 -1.24 -19.99 5.21
CA LEU A 93 -0.75 -20.61 3.98
C LEU A 93 -1.06 -22.12 3.88
N GLU A 94 -1.34 -22.78 4.99
CA GLU A 94 -1.56 -24.23 5.05
C GLU A 94 -2.70 -24.69 4.14
N GLY A 95 -3.82 -23.97 4.11
CA GLY A 95 -4.95 -24.29 3.23
C GLY A 95 -4.58 -24.19 1.74
N ALA A 96 -3.93 -23.09 1.35
CA ALA A 96 -3.49 -22.88 -0.03
C ALA A 96 -2.39 -23.86 -0.46
N ALA A 97 -1.55 -24.31 0.47
CA ALA A 97 -0.53 -25.31 0.22
C ALA A 97 -1.14 -26.71 0.04
N ALA A 98 -2.10 -27.07 0.89
CA ALA A 98 -2.82 -28.35 0.83
C ALA A 98 -3.59 -28.52 -0.49
N GLU A 99 -4.26 -27.46 -0.97
CA GLU A 99 -4.94 -27.47 -2.27
C GLU A 99 -3.99 -27.77 -3.44
N LYS A 100 -2.71 -27.45 -3.30
CA LYS A 100 -1.65 -27.69 -4.29
C LYS A 100 -0.84 -28.96 -4.02
N GLY A 101 -1.22 -29.76 -3.02
CA GLY A 101 -0.51 -30.97 -2.61
C GLY A 101 0.88 -30.70 -2.01
N VAL A 102 1.13 -29.49 -1.51
CA VAL A 102 2.40 -29.08 -0.89
C VAL A 102 2.27 -29.16 0.63
N THR A 103 3.21 -29.86 1.27
CA THR A 103 3.32 -29.88 2.74
C THR A 103 4.31 -28.82 3.20
N LEU A 104 3.87 -27.92 4.05
CA LEU A 104 4.75 -26.94 4.69
C LEU A 104 5.25 -27.48 6.03
N SER A 105 6.46 -27.11 6.45
CA SER A 105 7.01 -27.48 7.76
C SER A 105 7.83 -26.32 8.32
N VAL A 106 7.66 -26.02 9.61
CA VAL A 106 8.43 -25.00 10.31
C VAL A 106 9.32 -25.66 11.34
N PHE A 107 10.63 -25.50 11.19
CA PHE A 107 11.63 -25.99 12.13
C PHE A 107 12.14 -24.82 12.96
N ARG A 108 12.17 -24.98 14.28
CA ARG A 108 12.88 -24.04 15.16
C ARG A 108 14.35 -24.38 15.16
N CYS A 109 15.21 -23.35 15.08
CA CYS A 109 16.63 -23.55 15.31
C CYS A 109 16.83 -24.14 16.72
N PRO A 110 17.55 -25.26 16.87
CA PRO A 110 17.73 -25.94 18.15
C PRO A 110 18.69 -25.21 19.08
N HIS A 111 19.26 -24.08 18.65
CA HIS A 111 20.22 -23.31 19.44
C HIS A 111 19.46 -22.18 20.13
N PRO A 112 19.29 -22.21 21.46
CA PRO A 112 18.78 -21.08 22.22
C PRO A 112 19.87 -20.01 22.24
N ASN A 113 20.09 -19.36 21.11
CA ASN A 113 21.01 -18.25 21.02
C ASN A 113 20.31 -17.03 21.62
N ALA A 114 20.86 -16.45 22.68
CA ALA A 114 20.27 -15.30 23.38
C ALA A 114 20.00 -14.10 22.45
N VAL A 115 20.68 -14.05 21.30
CA VAL A 115 20.51 -13.06 20.23
C VAL A 115 19.16 -13.18 19.49
N CYS A 116 18.52 -14.36 19.49
CA CYS A 116 17.24 -14.59 18.80
C CYS A 116 15.99 -14.32 19.68
N GLN A 117 16.14 -13.76 20.88
CA GLN A 117 15.02 -13.65 21.82
C GLN A 117 14.13 -12.43 21.62
N ARG A 118 14.63 -11.35 20.99
CA ARG A 118 13.87 -10.10 20.83
C ARG A 118 14.13 -9.49 19.47
N PHE A 119 13.14 -9.60 18.59
CA PHE A 119 13.17 -8.93 17.29
C PHE A 119 12.37 -7.64 17.40
N TYR A 120 12.97 -6.53 16.97
CA TYR A 120 12.25 -5.26 16.87
C TYR A 120 11.94 -5.00 15.40
N GLY A 121 10.66 -4.81 15.09
CA GLY A 121 10.20 -4.58 13.74
C GLY A 121 8.82 -3.95 13.73
N ASP A 122 8.33 -3.63 12.55
CA ASP A 122 6.96 -3.20 12.36
C ASP A 122 6.10 -4.43 12.10
N PRO A 123 5.07 -4.72 12.92
CA PRO A 123 4.25 -5.93 12.76
C PRO A 123 3.34 -5.89 11.52
N THR A 124 3.28 -4.75 10.83
CA THR A 124 2.41 -4.53 9.67
C THR A 124 3.16 -4.39 8.35
N ARG A 125 4.50 -4.50 8.35
CA ARG A 125 5.36 -4.31 7.17
C ARG A 125 6.43 -5.38 7.01
#